data_AF-A0A5B8KXX2-F1
#
_entry.id   AF-A0A5B8KXX2-F1
#
_cell.length_a   1.000
_cell.length_b   1.000
_cell.length_c   1.000
_cell.angle_alpha   90.00
_cell.angle_beta   90.00
_cell.angle_gamma   90.00
#
_symmetry.space_group_name_H-M   'P 1'
#
loop_
_entity.id
_entity.type
_entity.pdbx_description
1 polymer ?
#
loop_
_entity_poly.entity_id
_entity_poly.type
_entity_poly.pdbx_seq_one_letter_code
_entity_poly.pdbx_strand_id
1 'polypeptide(L)'
;MSIRVSACVRRLLPVAAATVLLSLSASGPGYGQNGFVGDVNDPVTGWRCVTPFCDTLLMPKTQCLCQKLNPTERTLSKLKLKCVPPRRDSPQACTLPRGFGG
;
A
#
# COMPACT_ATOMS: atom_id res chain seq x y z
N MET A 1 -20.78 -17.02 48.36
CA MET A 1 -21.46 -16.48 49.55
C MET A 1 -21.82 -15.03 49.24
N SER A 2 -23.11 -14.79 48.97
CA SER A 2 -23.62 -13.54 48.39
C SER A 2 -23.99 -12.54 49.48
N ILE A 3 -23.45 -11.32 49.40
CA ILE A 3 -23.90 -10.20 50.25
C ILE A 3 -24.54 -9.17 49.32
N ARG A 4 -25.87 -9.07 49.39
CA ARG A 4 -26.64 -7.94 48.85
C ARG A 4 -26.68 -6.88 49.94
N VAL A 5 -26.30 -5.64 49.63
CA VAL A 5 -26.65 -4.49 50.47
C VAL A 5 -27.58 -3.59 49.69
N SER A 6 -28.78 -3.45 50.25
CA SER A 6 -29.91 -2.72 49.73
C SER A 6 -29.67 -1.22 49.63
N ALA A 7 -30.19 -0.67 48.55
CA ALA A 7 -30.38 0.75 48.30
C ALA A 7 -31.32 1.39 49.34
N CYS A 8 -30.92 2.52 49.89
CA CYS A 8 -31.78 3.62 50.29
C CYS A 8 -30.82 4.80 50.55
N VAL A 9 -30.91 5.94 49.86
CA VAL A 9 -31.90 6.97 50.17
C VAL A 9 -31.82 8.10 49.12
N ARG A 10 -33.00 8.38 48.53
CA ARG A 10 -33.61 9.68 48.17
C ARG A 10 -32.82 10.64 47.25
N ARG A 11 -33.30 10.84 46.01
CA ARG A 11 -34.20 11.94 45.55
C ARG A 11 -33.47 13.31 45.65
N LEU A 12 -33.21 14.10 44.61
CA LEU A 12 -33.94 14.41 43.38
C LEU A 12 -32.98 14.89 42.26
N LEU A 13 -33.35 14.63 41.00
CA LEU A 13 -32.84 15.19 39.73
C LEU A 13 -33.06 16.73 39.64
N PRO A 14 -32.66 17.44 38.56
CA PRO A 14 -31.53 17.29 37.62
C PRO A 14 -30.87 18.66 37.25
N VAL A 15 -29.57 18.72 36.91
CA VAL A 15 -29.06 19.79 36.03
C VAL A 15 -28.03 19.20 35.07
N ALA A 16 -28.31 19.38 33.79
CA ALA A 16 -27.54 18.89 32.67
C ALA A 16 -26.14 19.53 32.61
N ALA A 17 -25.12 18.69 32.53
CA ALA A 17 -23.81 19.09 32.00
C ALA A 17 -23.48 18.11 30.88
N ALA A 18 -23.72 18.56 29.64
CA ALA A 18 -23.34 17.85 28.43
C ALA A 18 -21.82 17.79 28.32
N THR A 19 -21.20 16.67 28.72
CA THR A 19 -19.81 16.37 28.40
C THR A 19 -19.77 15.58 27.11
N VAL A 20 -19.54 16.30 26.01
CA VAL A 20 -19.22 15.75 24.70
C VAL A 20 -17.86 15.05 24.82
N LEU A 21 -17.86 13.73 25.01
CA LEU A 21 -16.67 12.91 24.84
C LEU A 21 -16.44 12.74 23.33
N LEU A 22 -15.67 13.67 22.75
CA LEU A 22 -15.05 13.46 21.45
C LEU A 22 -14.11 12.26 21.57
N SER A 23 -14.61 11.10 21.17
CA SER A 23 -13.79 9.93 20.89
C SER A 23 -12.80 10.29 19.80
N LEU A 24 -11.58 10.60 20.23
CA LEU A 24 -10.41 10.83 19.41
C LEU A 24 -10.23 9.63 18.47
N SER A 25 -10.69 9.77 17.24
CA SER A 25 -10.35 8.84 16.17
C SER A 25 -8.83 8.89 16.01
N ALA A 26 -8.16 7.82 16.45
CA ALA A 26 -6.76 7.59 16.16
C ALA A 26 -6.59 7.49 14.65
N SER A 27 -6.36 8.63 14.00
CA SER A 27 -5.69 8.68 12.70
C SER A 27 -4.28 8.17 12.93
N GLY A 28 -4.10 6.87 12.71
CA GLY A 28 -2.76 6.28 12.59
C GLY A 28 -1.94 7.11 11.59
N PRO A 29 -0.62 7.20 11.77
CA PRO A 29 0.23 7.95 10.85
C PRO A 29 0.07 7.36 9.45
N GLY A 30 -0.64 8.10 8.59
CA GLY A 30 -0.58 7.88 7.16
C GLY A 30 0.88 8.08 6.76
N TYR A 31 1.57 6.97 6.52
CA TYR A 31 2.92 6.98 5.97
C TYR A 31 2.91 7.93 4.77
N GLY A 32 3.67 9.01 4.90
CA GLY A 32 3.71 10.10 3.93
C GLY A 32 3.89 9.55 2.52
N GLN A 33 2.97 9.94 1.64
CA GLN A 33 3.13 9.74 0.21
C GLN A 33 4.26 10.67 -0.25
N ASN A 34 5.50 10.19 -0.12
CA ASN A 34 6.66 10.82 -0.74
C ASN A 34 6.51 10.72 -2.26
N GLY A 35 5.94 11.79 -2.85
CA GLY A 35 6.21 12.31 -4.18
C GLY A 35 6.42 11.31 -5.31
N PHE A 36 5.39 10.58 -5.70
CA PHE A 36 5.32 9.98 -7.03
C PHE A 36 4.59 10.96 -7.95
N VAL A 37 5.24 11.39 -9.04
CA VAL A 37 4.64 12.28 -10.06
C VAL A 37 3.72 11.49 -11.02
N GLY A 38 3.60 10.17 -10.80
CA GLY A 38 2.76 9.26 -11.59
C GLY A 38 2.08 8.19 -10.73
N ASP A 39 1.34 7.30 -11.38
CA ASP A 39 0.69 6.17 -10.72
C ASP A 39 1.71 5.30 -9.98
N VAL A 40 1.33 4.80 -8.80
CA VAL A 40 2.17 3.87 -8.00
C VAL A 40 2.38 2.55 -8.75
N ASN A 41 1.49 2.21 -9.68
CA ASN A 41 1.57 1.04 -10.51
C ASN A 41 1.57 1.43 -11.99
N ASP A 42 2.34 0.70 -12.78
CA ASP A 42 2.41 0.88 -14.21
C ASP A 42 1.09 0.44 -14.88
N PRO A 43 0.47 1.27 -15.74
CA PRO A 43 -0.81 0.94 -16.37
C PRO A 43 -0.74 -0.24 -17.36
N VAL A 44 0.43 -0.56 -17.88
CA VAL A 44 0.59 -1.64 -18.89
C VAL A 44 0.76 -2.99 -18.21
N THR A 45 1.65 -3.06 -17.23
CA THR A 45 2.03 -4.30 -16.55
C THR A 45 1.27 -4.54 -15.25
N GLY A 46 0.72 -3.50 -14.65
CA GLY A 46 0.16 -3.51 -13.30
C GLY A 46 1.21 -3.60 -12.19
N TRP A 47 2.51 -3.47 -12.51
CA TRP A 47 3.58 -3.62 -11.53
C TRP A 47 3.93 -2.32 -10.85
N ARG A 48 4.45 -2.40 -9.62
CA ARG A 48 4.78 -1.20 -8.84
C ARG A 48 5.91 -0.42 -9.50
N CYS A 49 5.72 0.87 -9.67
CA CYS A 49 6.76 1.77 -10.13
C CYS A 49 7.77 2.06 -9.01
N VAL A 50 9.06 1.98 -9.35
CA VAL A 50 10.16 2.33 -8.45
C VAL A 50 10.61 3.76 -8.68
N THR A 51 10.58 4.22 -9.94
CA THR A 51 10.88 5.59 -10.32
C THR A 51 9.60 6.40 -10.59
N PRO A 52 9.59 7.72 -10.34
CA PRO A 52 8.42 8.58 -10.55
C PRO A 52 7.81 8.52 -11.96
N PHE A 53 8.64 8.21 -12.96
CA PHE A 53 8.24 8.09 -14.37
C PHE A 53 7.87 6.66 -14.80
N CYS A 54 7.87 5.69 -13.87
CA CYS A 54 7.55 4.28 -14.15
C CYS A 54 8.43 3.60 -15.21
N ASP A 55 9.63 4.11 -15.47
CA ASP A 55 10.61 3.47 -16.36
C ASP A 55 11.23 2.22 -15.72
N THR A 56 11.31 2.19 -14.39
CA THR A 56 11.79 1.05 -13.61
C THR A 56 10.68 0.54 -12.72
N LEU A 57 10.40 -0.75 -12.85
CA LEU A 57 9.32 -1.47 -12.20
C LEU A 57 9.87 -2.52 -11.26
N LEU A 58 9.12 -2.81 -10.20
CA LEU A 58 9.38 -3.90 -9.29
C LEU A 58 8.54 -5.12 -9.70
N MET A 59 9.19 -6.18 -10.15
CA MET A 59 8.51 -7.42 -10.52
C MET A 59 7.86 -8.04 -9.28
N PRO A 60 6.56 -8.41 -9.33
CA PRO A 60 5.90 -9.05 -8.22
C PRO A 60 6.53 -10.42 -7.93
N LYS A 61 6.50 -10.82 -6.65
CA LYS A 61 7.02 -12.10 -6.11
C LYS A 61 8.54 -12.28 -6.09
N THR A 62 9.28 -11.77 -7.07
CA THR A 62 10.73 -11.96 -7.17
C THR A 62 11.56 -10.76 -6.72
N GLN A 63 10.92 -9.59 -6.55
CA GLN A 63 11.60 -8.33 -6.22
C GLN A 63 12.67 -7.90 -7.24
N CYS A 64 12.65 -8.46 -8.45
CA CYS A 64 13.54 -8.03 -9.53
C CYS A 64 13.19 -6.61 -9.98
N LEU A 65 14.22 -5.84 -10.34
CA LEU A 65 14.04 -4.53 -10.93
C LEU A 65 14.02 -4.68 -12.45
N CYS A 66 12.92 -4.27 -13.07
CA CYS A 66 12.70 -4.37 -14.50
C CYS A 66 12.65 -2.99 -15.12
N GLN A 67 13.59 -2.70 -16.03
CA GLN A 67 13.61 -1.46 -16.79
C GLN A 67 12.86 -1.62 -18.10
N LYS A 68 11.99 -0.66 -18.43
CA LYS A 68 11.36 -0.55 -19.73
C LYS A 68 12.36 -0.05 -20.76
N LEU A 69 12.54 -0.81 -21.84
CA LEU A 69 13.36 -0.39 -22.98
C LEU A 69 12.56 0.48 -23.96
N ASN A 70 11.23 0.39 -23.93
CA ASN A 70 10.28 1.20 -24.71
C ASN A 70 9.18 1.78 -23.81
N PRO A 71 9.48 2.82 -23.00
CA PRO A 71 8.56 3.33 -21.99
C PRO A 71 7.25 3.90 -22.55
N THR A 72 7.22 4.27 -23.83
CA THR A 72 6.02 4.77 -24.52
C THR A 72 5.05 3.68 -25.00
N GLU A 73 5.47 2.41 -25.01
CA GLU A 73 4.60 1.30 -25.43
C GLU A 73 3.50 1.06 -24.40
N ARG A 74 2.27 0.93 -24.90
CA ARG A 74 1.06 0.75 -24.08
C ARG A 74 0.53 -0.68 -24.13
N THR A 75 1.11 -1.52 -24.97
CA THR A 75 0.71 -2.91 -25.20
C THR A 75 1.68 -3.87 -24.52
N LEU A 76 1.18 -4.73 -23.64
CA LEU A 76 2.00 -5.67 -22.85
C LEU A 76 2.83 -6.61 -23.73
N SER A 77 2.26 -7.13 -24.83
CA SER A 77 2.94 -8.05 -25.75
C SER A 77 4.09 -7.42 -26.55
N LYS A 78 4.12 -6.09 -26.69
CA LYS A 78 5.19 -5.34 -27.37
C LYS A 78 6.13 -4.67 -26.38
N LEU A 79 5.81 -4.70 -25.09
CA LEU A 79 6.62 -4.10 -24.05
C LEU A 79 7.90 -4.90 -23.87
N LYS A 80 9.03 -4.21 -24.01
CA LYS A 80 10.37 -4.77 -23.84
C LYS A 80 10.88 -4.40 -22.47
N LEU A 81 11.13 -5.43 -21.67
CA LEU A 81 11.62 -5.31 -20.30
C LEU A 81 13.00 -5.94 -20.18
N LYS A 82 13.89 -5.25 -19.48
CA LYS A 82 15.18 -5.78 -19.04
C LYS A 82 15.19 -5.88 -17.52
N CYS A 83 15.13 -7.10 -16.99
CA CYS A 83 15.09 -7.33 -15.56
C CYS A 83 16.46 -7.73 -15.00
N VAL A 84 16.79 -7.20 -13.83
CA VAL A 84 18.00 -7.51 -13.09
C VAL A 84 17.67 -7.94 -11.65
N PRO A 85 18.42 -8.90 -11.08
CA PRO A 85 18.22 -9.32 -9.70
C PRO A 85 18.60 -8.20 -8.72
N PRO A 86 17.89 -8.08 -7.58
CA PRO A 86 18.10 -6.98 -6.63
C PRO A 86 19.49 -7.04 -5.95
N ARG A 87 20.09 -8.22 -5.74
CA ARG A 87 21.49 -8.40 -5.30
C ARG A 87 22.00 -9.80 -5.56
N ARG A 88 23.18 -9.97 -6.19
CA ARG A 88 23.99 -11.23 -6.28
C ARG A 88 23.27 -12.57 -6.55
N ASP A 89 21.98 -12.56 -6.84
CA ASP A 89 21.19 -13.73 -7.19
C ASP A 89 21.42 -14.08 -8.65
N SER A 90 21.18 -15.34 -9.00
CA SER A 90 21.29 -15.79 -10.39
C SER A 90 20.38 -14.95 -11.30
N PRO A 91 20.86 -14.49 -12.47
CA PRO A 91 20.03 -13.75 -13.43
C PRO A 91 18.77 -14.50 -13.87
N GLN A 92 18.75 -15.83 -13.70
CA GLN A 92 17.59 -16.69 -13.98
C GLN A 92 16.42 -16.46 -13.01
N ALA A 93 16.67 -15.88 -11.82
CA ALA A 93 15.62 -15.56 -10.84
C ALA A 93 14.64 -14.50 -11.34
N CYS A 94 15.03 -13.71 -12.35
CA CYS A 94 14.21 -12.65 -12.94
C CYS A 94 13.57 -13.07 -14.27
N THR A 95 13.15 -14.33 -14.36
CA THR A 95 12.42 -14.82 -15.54
C THR A 95 11.07 -14.10 -15.64
N LEU A 96 10.84 -13.45 -16.78
CA LEU A 96 9.61 -12.73 -17.05
C LEU A 96 8.41 -13.69 -17.14
N PRO A 97 7.22 -13.29 -16.67
CA PRO A 97 6.00 -14.06 -16.87
C PRO A 97 5.67 -14.24 -18.37
N ARG A 98 4.84 -15.23 -18.68
CA ARG A 98 4.35 -15.44 -20.05
C ARG A 98 3.57 -14.20 -20.53
N GLY A 99 3.81 -13.79 -21.78
CA GLY A 99 3.17 -12.63 -22.41
C GLY A 99 4.02 -11.36 -22.42
N PHE A 100 5.15 -11.35 -21.71
CA PHE A 100 6.13 -10.28 -21.73
C PHE A 100 7.30 -10.64 -22.65
N GLY A 101 7.85 -9.64 -23.36
CA GLY A 101 8.96 -9.82 -24.30
C GLY A 101 8.48 -10.03 -25.73
N GLY A 102 8.55 -8.95 -26.51
CA GLY A 102 8.38 -8.96 -27.96
C GLY A 102 9.70 -8.96 -28.70
#